data_AF-A0A7W4P792-F1
#
_entry.id   AF-A0A7W4P792-F1
#
_cell.length_a   1.000
_cell.length_b   1.000
_cell.length_c   1.000
_cell.angle_alpha   90.00
_cell.angle_beta   90.00
_cell.angle_gamma   90.00
#
_symmetry.space_group_name_H-M   'P 1'
#
loop_
_entity.id
_entity.type
_entity.pdbx_description
1 polymer ?
#
loop_
_entity_poly.entity_id
_entity_poly.type
_entity_poly.pdbx_seq_one_letter_code
_entity_poly.pdbx_strand_id
1 'polypeptide(L)'
;RTEQNRTEQNRTEQNRTEQNRTEQNRTEQNRTEQNRTELYTPINRRAREKYGDLHVRRGAESRLQRADVQRSSEPPHGGYRRQPMLPHVSLRNGGWTMSDPQGSLFEEKPSQSRLVRRDGITDEGLAHFQAAYPEEAITKRDLFYYVYGLLHSEDYRARFADNLSKQLPRIPRVKTASDFWAFSKAGRALAALHVNYEQVEPYPVTFPHGDPSLGPPSDPERFYRVEQMKFAGKRPTLDKSTVIYNANITITGIPLEAYEYVVNGKPALEWVMERQSVKTDTKSHLVKDANAWATETMHDPRYPLDLFLRVITVSLETLRVVRDLPRLEI
;
A
#
# COMPACT_ATOMS: atom_id res chain seq x y z
N ARG A 1 -5.53 -40.72 38.76
CA ARG A 1 -4.20 -40.35 38.19
C ARG A 1 -4.24 -40.08 36.68
N THR A 2 -5.39 -40.18 36.00
CA THR A 2 -5.51 -40.07 34.54
C THR A 2 -5.99 -38.70 34.03
N GLU A 3 -6.61 -37.86 34.87
CA GLU A 3 -7.07 -36.52 34.45
C GLU A 3 -5.99 -35.44 34.52
N GLN A 4 -5.06 -35.50 35.49
CA GLN A 4 -3.97 -34.52 35.62
C GLN A 4 -3.01 -34.53 34.41
N ASN A 5 -2.73 -35.69 33.82
CA ASN A 5 -1.83 -35.81 32.67
C ASN A 5 -2.42 -35.20 31.38
N ARG A 6 -3.74 -35.15 31.23
CA ARG A 6 -4.39 -34.64 30.01
C ARG A 6 -4.40 -33.12 29.97
N THR A 7 -4.52 -32.48 31.13
CA THR A 7 -4.44 -31.01 31.27
C THR A 7 -3.02 -30.50 31.15
N GLU A 8 -2.01 -31.24 31.64
CA GLU A 8 -0.60 -30.88 31.45
C GLU A 8 -0.15 -31.03 30.00
N GLN A 9 -0.56 -32.09 29.28
CA GLN A 9 -0.25 -32.24 27.86
C GLN A 9 -0.83 -31.09 27.01
N ASN A 10 -2.09 -30.72 27.23
CA ASN A 10 -2.73 -29.61 26.49
C ASN A 10 -2.07 -28.25 26.76
N ARG A 11 -1.63 -28.00 28.01
CA ARG A 11 -0.95 -26.75 28.37
C ARG A 11 0.45 -26.66 27.77
N THR A 12 1.12 -27.81 27.64
CA THR A 12 2.45 -27.90 27.02
C THR A 12 2.37 -27.71 25.50
N GLU A 13 1.33 -28.23 24.84
CA GLU A 13 1.09 -28.01 23.41
C GLU A 13 0.71 -26.56 23.08
N GLN A 14 -0.15 -25.92 23.88
CA GLN A 14 -0.48 -24.51 23.69
C GLN A 14 0.76 -23.61 23.81
N ASN A 15 1.60 -23.82 24.82
CA ASN A 15 2.85 -23.08 24.99
C ASN A 15 3.84 -23.31 23.84
N ARG A 16 3.91 -24.53 23.30
CA ARG A 16 4.77 -24.86 22.15
C ARG A 16 4.28 -24.19 20.87
N THR A 17 2.97 -24.04 20.72
CA THR A 17 2.36 -23.38 19.54
C THR A 17 2.53 -21.86 19.59
N GLU A 18 2.46 -21.25 20.79
CA GLU A 18 2.75 -19.82 20.98
C GLU A 18 4.23 -19.48 20.78
N GLN A 19 5.15 -20.34 21.26
CA GLN A 19 6.58 -20.19 21.02
C GLN A 19 6.92 -20.26 19.52
N ASN A 20 6.33 -21.21 18.80
CA ASN A 20 6.54 -21.33 17.35
C ASN A 20 5.99 -20.12 16.58
N ARG A 21 4.83 -19.56 16.98
CA ARG A 21 4.30 -18.32 16.38
C ARG A 21 5.18 -17.10 16.65
N THR A 22 5.76 -17.00 17.85
CA THR A 22 6.65 -15.88 18.18
C THR A 22 7.99 -15.99 17.47
N GLU A 23 8.53 -17.20 17.28
CA GLU A 23 9.74 -17.42 16.46
C GLU A 23 9.51 -17.14 14.97
N GLN A 24 8.37 -17.57 14.39
CA GLN A 24 8.04 -17.26 13.00
C GLN A 24 7.94 -15.74 12.77
N ASN A 25 7.25 -15.01 13.65
CA ASN A 25 7.14 -13.55 13.56
C ASN A 25 8.50 -12.85 13.71
N ARG A 26 9.40 -13.37 14.55
CA ARG A 26 10.75 -12.83 14.73
C ARG A 26 11.64 -13.09 13.52
N THR A 27 11.50 -14.25 12.89
CA THR A 27 12.25 -14.60 11.68
C THR A 27 11.80 -13.78 10.47
N GLU A 28 10.50 -13.49 10.33
CA GLU A 28 9.98 -12.61 9.28
C GLU A 28 10.39 -11.15 9.46
N GLN A 29 10.35 -10.62 10.69
CA GLN A 29 10.88 -9.27 10.98
C GLN A 29 12.36 -9.15 10.60
N ASN A 30 13.18 -10.15 10.96
CA ASN A 30 14.61 -10.16 10.61
C ASN A 30 14.85 -10.27 9.09
N ARG A 31 14.04 -11.05 8.36
CA ARG A 31 14.12 -11.15 6.87
C ARG A 31 13.79 -9.82 6.19
N THR A 32 12.81 -9.09 6.72
CA THR A 32 12.42 -7.78 6.18
C THR A 32 13.48 -6.71 6.46
N GLU A 33 14.20 -6.82 7.58
CA GLU A 33 15.34 -5.95 7.90
C GLU A 33 16.60 -6.29 7.08
N GLN A 34 16.89 -7.58 6.85
CA GLN A 34 17.99 -7.98 5.96
C GLN A 34 17.80 -7.48 4.53
N ASN A 35 16.60 -7.67 3.95
CA ASN A 35 16.29 -7.17 2.61
C ASN A 35 16.33 -5.62 2.51
N ARG A 36 16.11 -4.90 3.62
CA ARG A 36 16.24 -3.43 3.67
C ARG A 36 17.71 -2.97 3.74
N THR A 37 18.59 -3.81 4.29
CA THR A 37 20.02 -3.50 4.43
C THR A 37 20.78 -3.76 3.13
N GLU A 38 20.34 -4.73 2.32
CA GLU A 38 20.93 -5.02 1.00
C GLU A 38 20.67 -3.91 -0.04
N LEU A 39 19.67 -3.05 0.16
CA LEU A 39 19.38 -1.88 -0.68
C LEU A 39 20.25 -0.64 -0.38
N TYR A 40 21.05 -0.67 0.68
CA TYR A 40 21.95 0.42 1.07
C TYR A 40 23.38 -0.10 1.28
N THR A 41 24.00 -0.57 0.19
CA THR A 41 25.47 -0.66 0.12
C THR A 41 26.01 0.58 -0.61
N PRO A 42 27.02 1.29 -0.07
CA PRO A 42 27.54 2.47 -0.74
C PRO A 42 28.33 2.04 -1.97
N ILE A 43 27.82 2.42 -3.15
CA ILE A 43 28.60 2.36 -4.39
C ILE A 43 29.86 3.22 -4.21
N ASN A 44 30.99 2.59 -4.50
CA ASN A 44 32.35 3.07 -4.31
C ASN A 44 32.56 4.57 -4.63
N ARG A 45 33.09 5.28 -3.63
CA ARG A 45 33.61 6.64 -3.70
C ARG A 45 34.93 6.67 -4.50
N ARG A 46 34.86 6.51 -5.84
CA ARG A 46 35.97 6.76 -6.79
C ARG A 46 35.45 7.15 -8.19
N ALA A 47 34.75 8.29 -8.29
CA ALA A 47 34.47 8.92 -9.59
C ALA A 47 34.14 10.42 -9.46
N ARG A 48 34.62 11.10 -8.41
CA ARG A 48 34.35 12.53 -8.16
C ARG A 48 35.60 13.39 -8.28
N GLU A 49 36.47 13.03 -9.22
CA GLU A 49 37.62 13.82 -9.67
C GLU A 49 37.78 13.62 -11.18
N LYS A 50 36.97 14.33 -11.95
CA LYS A 50 37.26 14.75 -13.34
C LYS A 50 36.04 15.53 -13.84
N TYR A 51 36.32 16.68 -14.44
CA TYR A 51 35.39 17.71 -14.92
C TYR A 51 34.93 18.69 -13.83
N GLY A 52 35.84 19.62 -13.56
CA GLY A 52 35.52 20.88 -12.91
C GLY A 52 34.79 21.85 -13.84
N ASP A 53 34.22 22.86 -13.19
CA ASP A 53 34.11 24.25 -13.60
C ASP A 53 33.61 24.54 -15.03
N LEU A 54 32.38 25.04 -15.14
CA LEU A 54 32.00 25.94 -16.23
C LEU A 54 30.86 26.88 -15.82
N HIS A 55 31.13 28.15 -16.03
CA HIS A 55 30.40 29.34 -15.62
C HIS A 55 28.98 29.47 -16.15
N VAL A 56 28.17 30.16 -15.34
CA VAL A 56 26.89 30.77 -15.69
C VAL A 56 27.11 31.90 -16.72
N ARG A 57 26.43 31.84 -17.86
CA ARG A 57 26.15 33.01 -18.72
C ARG A 57 24.68 33.06 -19.12
N ARG A 58 24.14 34.28 -19.01
CA ARG A 58 22.76 34.72 -19.26
C ARG A 58 22.66 35.27 -20.69
N GLY A 59 21.49 35.12 -21.32
CA GLY A 59 21.11 35.68 -22.64
C GLY A 59 20.90 34.59 -23.69
N ALA A 60 19.98 34.64 -24.64
CA ALA A 60 18.91 35.58 -24.99
C ALA A 60 18.00 34.85 -26.00
N GLU A 61 16.78 35.36 -26.19
CA GLU A 61 15.70 34.79 -27.00
C GLU A 61 16.03 34.64 -28.49
N SER A 62 15.48 33.61 -29.15
CA SER A 62 14.94 33.73 -30.52
C SER A 62 14.00 32.57 -30.84
N ARG A 63 12.93 32.95 -31.56
CA ARG A 63 11.65 32.28 -31.76
C ARG A 63 11.54 31.86 -33.23
N LEU A 64 11.14 30.61 -33.51
CA LEU A 64 10.53 30.13 -34.77
C LEU A 64 9.61 28.94 -34.39
N GLN A 65 8.29 29.09 -34.12
CA GLN A 65 7.14 29.10 -35.07
C GLN A 65 7.27 28.01 -36.16
N ARG A 66 6.45 26.95 -36.26
CA ARG A 66 4.97 26.77 -36.44
C ARG A 66 4.72 25.23 -36.51
N ALA A 67 3.55 24.58 -36.42
CA ALA A 67 2.15 24.93 -36.17
C ALA A 67 1.35 23.60 -35.93
N ASP A 68 0.23 23.72 -35.19
CA ASP A 68 -1.02 22.93 -35.20
C ASP A 68 -0.95 21.42 -34.81
N VAL A 69 -1.71 20.92 -33.83
CA VAL A 69 -3.19 20.78 -33.82
C VAL A 69 -3.77 20.80 -32.38
N GLN A 70 -4.75 21.70 -32.21
CA GLN A 70 -5.95 21.70 -31.34
C GLN A 70 -5.82 21.38 -29.83
N ARG A 71 -5.85 22.46 -29.05
CA ARG A 71 -6.28 22.54 -27.65
C ARG A 71 -7.81 22.53 -27.54
N SER A 72 -8.33 21.79 -26.56
CA SER A 72 -9.51 22.17 -25.77
C SER A 72 -9.05 22.57 -24.35
N SER A 73 -9.27 23.84 -24.01
CA SER A 73 -9.25 24.49 -22.67
C SER A 73 -10.35 23.91 -21.76
N GLU A 74 -10.35 23.83 -20.42
CA GLU A 74 -9.60 24.32 -19.22
C GLU A 74 -10.19 23.53 -17.97
N PRO A 75 -9.85 23.73 -16.65
CA PRO A 75 -9.13 24.82 -15.99
C PRO A 75 -7.99 24.35 -15.02
N PRO A 76 -7.24 25.28 -14.37
CA PRO A 76 -6.04 24.96 -13.60
C PRO A 76 -6.37 24.75 -12.12
N HIS A 77 -6.23 23.51 -11.65
CA HIS A 77 -6.05 23.23 -10.22
C HIS A 77 -4.80 22.38 -10.02
N GLY A 78 -3.98 22.79 -9.06
CA GLY A 78 -2.66 22.23 -8.76
C GLY A 78 -2.72 20.75 -8.42
N GLY A 79 -2.53 19.92 -9.44
CA GLY A 79 -2.34 18.48 -9.30
C GLY A 79 -0.86 18.16 -9.37
N TYR A 80 -0.30 17.68 -8.26
CA TYR A 80 1.06 17.17 -8.17
C TYR A 80 1.34 16.15 -9.28
N ARG A 81 2.24 16.49 -10.21
CA ARG A 81 2.84 15.50 -11.11
C ARG A 81 3.70 14.57 -10.26
N ARG A 82 3.21 13.35 -10.03
CA ARG A 82 4.05 12.24 -9.55
C ARG A 82 5.11 11.96 -10.60
N GLN A 83 6.29 12.56 -10.47
CA GLN A 83 7.48 12.12 -11.20
C GLN A 83 8.06 10.93 -10.44
N PRO A 84 8.16 9.74 -11.06
CA PRO A 84 8.92 8.63 -10.48
C PRO A 84 10.39 9.06 -10.28
N MET A 85 11.03 8.58 -9.22
CA MET A 85 12.50 8.71 -9.00
C MET A 85 13.34 7.96 -10.06
N LEU A 86 12.67 7.26 -10.99
CA LEU A 86 13.28 6.63 -12.16
C LEU A 86 13.02 7.51 -13.39
N PRO A 87 14.00 7.67 -14.31
CA PRO A 87 13.77 8.40 -15.55
C PRO A 87 12.55 7.82 -16.27
N HIS A 88 11.81 8.67 -16.98
CA HIS A 88 10.62 8.29 -17.74
C HIS A 88 11.03 7.33 -18.88
N VAL A 89 11.12 6.03 -18.58
CA VAL A 89 11.43 5.00 -19.57
C VAL A 89 10.18 4.78 -20.41
N SER A 90 10.25 5.11 -21.70
CA SER A 90 9.21 4.85 -22.68
C SER A 90 9.07 3.33 -22.90
N LEU A 91 8.23 2.68 -22.10
CA LEU A 91 7.88 1.27 -22.26
C LEU A 91 6.90 1.11 -23.43
N ARG A 92 7.20 0.23 -24.39
CA ARG A 92 6.21 -0.16 -25.42
C ARG A 92 5.22 -1.16 -24.81
N ASN A 93 3.92 -0.94 -25.02
CA ASN A 93 2.90 -1.97 -24.81
C ASN A 93 2.91 -2.94 -26.01
N GLY A 94 3.01 -4.25 -25.75
CA GLY A 94 2.99 -5.29 -26.78
C GLY A 94 4.38 -5.58 -27.35
N GLY A 95 4.94 -6.71 -26.95
CA GLY A 95 6.13 -7.27 -27.58
C GLY A 95 5.75 -7.97 -28.88
N TRP A 96 6.22 -7.45 -30.02
CA TRP A 96 6.33 -8.24 -31.24
C TRP A 96 7.78 -8.74 -31.31
N THR A 97 7.97 -10.02 -31.64
CA THR A 97 9.26 -10.56 -32.04
C THR A 97 9.65 -9.93 -33.37
N MET A 98 10.66 -9.08 -33.40
CA MET A 98 11.30 -8.71 -34.66
C MET A 98 12.11 -9.91 -35.14
N SER A 99 11.59 -10.61 -36.14
CA SER A 99 12.42 -11.35 -37.07
C SER A 99 13.00 -10.32 -38.04
N ASP A 100 14.29 -10.01 -37.92
CA ASP A 100 15.01 -9.26 -38.96
C ASP A 100 15.60 -10.25 -39.96
N PRO A 101 15.16 -10.29 -41.22
CA PRO A 101 15.96 -10.82 -42.30
C PRO A 101 16.94 -9.71 -42.72
N GLN A 102 18.24 -9.97 -42.55
CA GLN A 102 19.38 -9.21 -43.10
C GLN A 102 19.62 -7.79 -42.56
N GLY A 103 20.40 -7.70 -41.48
CA GLY A 103 21.07 -6.46 -41.04
C GLY A 103 22.40 -6.23 -41.77
N SER A 104 22.66 -4.98 -42.14
CA SER A 104 23.84 -4.50 -42.88
C SER A 104 25.10 -4.50 -41.99
N LEU A 105 26.29 -4.71 -42.58
CA LEU A 105 27.60 -4.83 -41.92
C LEU A 105 28.02 -3.59 -41.09
N PHE A 106 27.28 -2.47 -41.21
CA PHE A 106 27.56 -1.19 -40.56
C PHE A 106 26.45 -0.68 -39.62
N GLU A 107 25.45 -1.50 -39.29
CA GLU A 107 24.46 -1.11 -38.25
C GLU A 107 25.05 -1.29 -36.84
N GLU A 108 25.33 -0.17 -36.18
CA GLU A 108 25.59 -0.15 -34.74
C GLU A 108 24.39 -0.75 -34.01
N LYS A 109 24.58 -1.94 -33.43
CA LYS A 109 23.59 -2.54 -32.54
C LYS A 109 23.29 -1.56 -31.41
N PRO A 110 22.03 -1.12 -31.19
CA PRO A 110 21.72 -0.26 -30.05
C PRO A 110 22.15 -0.98 -28.77
N SER A 111 23.08 -0.36 -28.03
CA SER A 111 23.81 -0.94 -26.90
C SER A 111 22.99 -1.08 -25.61
N GLN A 112 21.67 -0.94 -25.67
CA GLN A 112 20.79 -1.01 -24.51
C GLN A 112 19.64 -1.96 -24.78
N SER A 113 19.55 -3.01 -23.95
CA SER A 113 18.40 -3.89 -23.90
C SER A 113 17.15 -3.06 -23.56
N ARG A 114 16.26 -2.93 -24.54
CA ARG A 114 15.03 -2.15 -24.40
C ARG A 114 14.10 -2.81 -23.40
N LEU A 115 13.74 -2.12 -22.32
CA LEU A 115 12.78 -2.60 -21.34
C LEU A 115 11.39 -2.69 -21.98
N VAL A 116 10.80 -3.89 -21.98
CA VAL A 116 9.46 -4.15 -22.53
C VAL A 116 8.53 -4.51 -21.38
N ARG A 117 7.38 -3.82 -21.29
CA ARG A 117 6.34 -4.17 -20.32
C ARG A 117 5.64 -5.44 -20.79
N ARG A 118 5.53 -6.42 -19.88
CA ARG A 118 4.77 -7.65 -20.09
C ARG A 118 3.73 -7.79 -18.99
N ASP A 119 2.62 -8.44 -19.29
CA ASP A 119 1.61 -8.75 -18.29
C ASP A 119 2.14 -9.83 -17.33
N GLY A 120 1.82 -9.68 -16.04
CA GLY A 120 2.16 -10.68 -15.02
C GLY A 120 1.25 -11.91 -15.04
N ILE A 121 0.10 -11.83 -15.73
CA ILE A 121 -0.82 -12.95 -15.94
C ILE A 121 -0.47 -13.61 -17.27
N THR A 122 -0.17 -14.90 -17.21
CA THR A 122 0.15 -15.70 -18.39
C THR A 122 -1.11 -15.97 -19.22
N ASP A 123 -0.92 -16.26 -20.51
CA ASP A 123 -2.04 -16.53 -21.42
C ASP A 123 -2.71 -17.87 -21.08
N GLU A 124 -1.95 -18.84 -20.58
CA GLU A 124 -2.48 -20.12 -20.08
C GLU A 124 -3.37 -19.92 -18.85
N GLY A 125 -2.95 -19.03 -17.93
CA GLY A 125 -3.74 -18.66 -16.77
C GLY A 125 -5.06 -18.00 -17.17
N LEU A 126 -5.04 -17.11 -18.17
CA LEU A 126 -6.26 -16.51 -18.70
C LEU A 126 -7.18 -17.55 -19.37
N ALA A 127 -6.62 -18.42 -20.21
CA ALA A 127 -7.36 -19.47 -20.91
C ALA A 127 -8.04 -20.44 -19.93
N HIS A 128 -7.40 -20.74 -18.79
CA HIS A 128 -7.99 -21.58 -17.74
C HIS A 128 -9.30 -21.03 -17.18
N PHE A 129 -9.41 -19.70 -17.04
CA PHE A 129 -10.64 -19.04 -16.58
C PHE A 129 -11.65 -18.86 -17.71
N GLN A 130 -11.21 -18.52 -18.92
CA GLN A 130 -12.10 -18.41 -20.10
C GLN A 130 -12.78 -19.75 -20.44
N ALA A 131 -12.09 -20.88 -20.27
CA ALA A 131 -12.66 -22.20 -20.49
C ALA A 131 -13.81 -22.55 -19.54
N ALA A 132 -13.90 -21.90 -18.37
CA ALA A 132 -15.02 -22.08 -17.44
C ALA A 132 -16.22 -21.18 -17.74
N TYR A 133 -16.00 -20.07 -18.44
CA TYR A 133 -17.03 -19.08 -18.77
C TYR A 133 -16.95 -18.72 -20.26
N PRO A 134 -17.36 -19.63 -21.17
CA PRO A 134 -17.20 -19.42 -22.61
C PRO A 134 -18.05 -18.28 -23.17
N GLU A 135 -19.09 -17.87 -22.45
CA GLU A 135 -20.00 -16.78 -22.85
C GLU A 135 -19.48 -15.38 -22.45
N GLU A 136 -18.42 -15.31 -21.65
CA GLU A 136 -17.94 -14.06 -21.04
C GLU A 136 -16.56 -13.63 -21.58
N ALA A 137 -16.42 -12.35 -21.88
CA ALA A 137 -15.15 -11.78 -22.35
C ALA A 137 -14.25 -11.38 -21.16
N ILE A 138 -13.57 -12.34 -20.55
CA ILE A 138 -12.67 -12.10 -19.42
C ILE A 138 -11.31 -11.60 -19.92
N THR A 139 -10.83 -10.48 -19.38
CA THR A 139 -9.48 -9.96 -19.62
C THR A 139 -8.51 -10.27 -18.47
N LYS A 140 -7.20 -10.20 -18.73
CA LYS A 140 -6.18 -10.34 -17.67
C LYS A 140 -6.38 -9.37 -16.51
N ARG A 141 -6.84 -8.15 -16.81
CA ARG A 141 -7.10 -7.13 -15.78
C ARG A 141 -8.28 -7.52 -14.89
N ASP A 142 -9.33 -8.10 -15.47
CA ASP A 142 -10.49 -8.56 -14.69
C ASP A 142 -10.13 -9.76 -13.82
N LEU A 143 -9.24 -10.63 -14.30
CA LEU A 143 -8.67 -11.72 -13.50
C LEU A 143 -7.83 -11.19 -12.33
N PHE A 144 -7.02 -10.16 -12.53
CA PHE A 144 -6.26 -9.53 -11.44
C PHE A 144 -7.19 -9.03 -10.32
N TYR A 145 -8.26 -8.32 -10.67
CA TYR A 145 -9.21 -7.82 -9.68
C TYR A 145 -10.06 -8.94 -9.07
N TYR A 146 -10.41 -9.97 -9.85
CA TYR A 146 -11.08 -11.16 -9.32
C TYR A 146 -10.25 -11.82 -8.21
N VAL A 147 -8.95 -12.04 -8.46
CA VAL A 147 -8.03 -12.59 -7.45
C VAL A 147 -8.00 -11.70 -6.21
N TYR A 148 -7.91 -10.38 -6.40
CA TYR A 148 -7.89 -9.45 -5.28
C TYR A 148 -9.18 -9.49 -4.46
N GLY A 149 -10.35 -9.51 -5.10
CA GLY A 149 -11.64 -9.63 -4.41
C GLY A 149 -11.81 -10.98 -3.69
N LEU A 150 -11.41 -12.07 -4.33
CA LEU A 150 -11.50 -13.41 -3.75
C LEU A 150 -10.64 -13.56 -2.50
N LEU A 151 -9.43 -12.99 -2.48
CA LEU A 151 -8.56 -13.02 -1.29
C LEU A 151 -9.14 -12.24 -0.10
N HIS A 152 -10.11 -11.36 -0.35
CA HIS A 152 -10.85 -10.65 0.71
C HIS A 152 -12.13 -11.37 1.16
N SER A 153 -12.54 -12.45 0.47
CA SER A 153 -13.67 -13.27 0.90
C SER A 153 -13.39 -13.96 2.24
N GLU A 154 -14.26 -13.75 3.22
CA GLU A 154 -14.18 -14.41 4.52
C GLU A 154 -14.33 -15.93 4.38
N ASP A 155 -15.23 -16.38 3.52
CA ASP A 155 -15.41 -17.80 3.20
C ASP A 155 -14.13 -18.45 2.67
N TYR A 156 -13.43 -17.78 1.74
CA TYR A 156 -12.17 -18.27 1.19
C TYR A 156 -11.10 -18.40 2.29
N ARG A 157 -10.95 -17.35 3.10
CA ARG A 157 -9.96 -17.30 4.18
C ARG A 157 -10.24 -18.34 5.26
N ALA A 158 -11.50 -18.58 5.60
CA ALA A 158 -11.92 -19.56 6.58
C ALA A 158 -11.74 -21.00 6.06
N ARG A 159 -12.22 -21.30 4.85
CA ARG A 159 -12.16 -22.65 4.26
C ARG A 159 -10.73 -23.12 3.98
N PHE A 160 -9.83 -22.20 3.63
CA PHE A 160 -8.45 -22.54 3.27
C PHE A 160 -7.41 -22.06 4.28
N ALA A 161 -7.80 -21.70 5.50
CA ALA A 161 -6.91 -21.15 6.54
C ALA A 161 -5.62 -21.97 6.74
N ASP A 162 -5.76 -23.29 6.87
CA ASP A 162 -4.62 -24.21 7.07
C ASP A 162 -3.63 -24.19 5.89
N ASN A 163 -4.15 -24.12 4.67
CA ASN A 163 -3.32 -24.09 3.46
C ASN A 163 -2.64 -22.73 3.28
N LEU A 164 -3.36 -21.63 3.52
CA LEU A 164 -2.84 -20.27 3.42
C LEU A 164 -1.70 -20.02 4.42
N SER A 165 -1.69 -20.73 5.55
CA SER A 165 -0.59 -20.64 6.52
C SER A 165 0.69 -21.38 6.10
N LYS A 166 0.62 -22.30 5.13
CA LYS A 166 1.72 -23.21 4.77
C LYS A 166 2.19 -23.07 3.32
N GLN A 167 1.35 -22.56 2.43
CA GLN A 167 1.57 -22.55 0.98
C GLN A 167 1.01 -21.29 0.33
N LEU A 168 1.44 -21.04 -0.90
CA LEU A 168 0.90 -19.93 -1.69
C LEU A 168 -0.60 -20.14 -1.98
N PRO A 169 -1.41 -19.05 -1.97
CA PRO A 169 -2.84 -19.13 -2.27
C PRO A 169 -3.09 -19.72 -3.65
N ARG A 170 -4.01 -20.68 -3.72
CA ARG A 170 -4.54 -21.23 -4.97
C ARG A 170 -5.91 -20.65 -5.22
N ILE A 171 -6.14 -20.14 -6.43
CA ILE A 171 -7.33 -19.39 -6.78
C ILE A 171 -8.34 -20.33 -7.45
N PRO A 172 -9.46 -20.69 -6.79
CA PRO A 172 -10.52 -21.46 -7.42
C PRO A 172 -11.27 -20.64 -8.47
N ARG A 173 -11.98 -21.35 -9.35
CA ARG A 173 -13.00 -20.78 -10.23
C ARG A 173 -14.33 -20.89 -9.50
N VAL A 174 -15.11 -19.81 -9.47
CA VAL A 174 -16.46 -19.85 -8.91
C VAL A 174 -17.43 -20.55 -9.85
N LYS A 175 -18.57 -20.98 -9.33
CA LYS A 175 -19.54 -21.77 -10.10
C LYS A 175 -20.24 -20.96 -11.19
N THR A 176 -20.54 -19.68 -10.92
CA THR A 176 -21.29 -18.82 -11.85
C THR A 176 -20.45 -17.64 -12.36
N ALA A 177 -20.69 -17.25 -13.61
CA ALA A 177 -20.08 -16.05 -14.20
C ALA A 177 -20.51 -14.76 -13.45
N SER A 178 -21.73 -14.73 -12.92
CA SER A 178 -22.23 -13.62 -12.12
C SER A 178 -21.36 -13.41 -10.86
N ASP A 179 -21.03 -14.50 -10.16
CA ASP A 179 -20.16 -14.42 -8.98
C ASP A 179 -18.75 -13.98 -9.35
N PHE A 180 -18.22 -14.46 -10.49
CA PHE A 180 -16.91 -14.02 -10.98
C PHE A 180 -16.87 -12.50 -11.16
N TRP A 181 -17.89 -11.93 -11.82
CA TRP A 181 -17.99 -10.50 -12.01
C TRP A 181 -18.24 -9.74 -10.71
N ALA A 182 -18.98 -10.29 -9.75
CA ALA A 182 -19.15 -9.71 -8.43
C ALA A 182 -17.81 -9.60 -7.69
N PHE A 183 -17.02 -10.67 -7.63
CA PHE A 183 -15.67 -10.65 -7.05
C PHE A 183 -14.73 -9.71 -7.80
N SER A 184 -14.78 -9.67 -9.13
CA SER A 184 -13.94 -8.77 -9.93
C SER A 184 -14.29 -7.29 -9.71
N LYS A 185 -15.58 -6.95 -9.64
CA LYS A 185 -16.05 -5.58 -9.35
C LYS A 185 -15.68 -5.15 -7.93
N ALA A 186 -15.90 -6.01 -6.94
CA ALA A 186 -15.51 -5.76 -5.56
C ALA A 186 -13.99 -5.59 -5.42
N GLY A 187 -13.20 -6.47 -6.04
CA GLY A 187 -11.74 -6.36 -6.04
C GLY A 187 -11.24 -5.10 -6.74
N ARG A 188 -11.91 -4.63 -7.78
CA ARG A 188 -11.60 -3.34 -8.43
C ARG A 188 -11.88 -2.16 -7.50
N ALA A 189 -13.01 -2.18 -6.79
CA ALA A 189 -13.35 -1.16 -5.81
C ALA A 189 -12.34 -1.13 -4.66
N LEU A 190 -12.02 -2.29 -4.09
CA LEU A 190 -11.01 -2.43 -3.03
C LEU A 190 -9.63 -1.97 -3.48
N ALA A 191 -9.19 -2.34 -4.69
CA ALA A 191 -7.89 -1.93 -5.20
C ALA A 191 -7.83 -0.41 -5.44
N ALA A 192 -8.90 0.19 -5.96
CA ALA A 192 -8.99 1.64 -6.14
C ALA A 192 -8.91 2.37 -4.79
N LEU A 193 -9.60 1.85 -3.77
CA LEU A 193 -9.57 2.38 -2.41
C LEU A 193 -8.19 2.24 -1.76
N HIS A 194 -7.59 1.05 -1.81
CA HIS A 194 -6.31 0.76 -1.16
C HIS A 194 -5.09 1.37 -1.85
N VAL A 195 -5.14 1.63 -3.15
CA VAL A 195 -4.06 2.37 -3.85
C VAL A 195 -4.15 3.86 -3.55
N ASN A 196 -5.36 4.38 -3.37
CA ASN A 196 -5.61 5.80 -3.14
C ASN A 196 -6.01 6.10 -1.69
N TYR A 197 -5.58 5.29 -0.73
CA TYR A 197 -5.95 5.44 0.69
C TYR A 197 -5.61 6.82 1.26
N GLU A 198 -4.59 7.48 0.72
CA GLU A 198 -4.17 8.83 1.10
C GLU A 198 -5.03 9.93 0.49
N GLN A 199 -5.90 9.63 -0.48
CA GLN A 199 -6.73 10.60 -1.20
C GLN A 199 -8.23 10.45 -0.89
N VAL A 200 -8.59 9.49 -0.04
CA VAL A 200 -9.98 9.30 0.40
C VAL A 200 -10.42 10.50 1.25
N GLU A 201 -11.72 10.77 1.28
CA GLU A 201 -12.28 11.78 2.18
C GLU A 201 -12.08 11.37 3.66
N PRO A 202 -11.55 12.25 4.52
CA PRO A 202 -11.41 11.99 5.94
C PRO A 202 -12.75 11.65 6.60
N TYR A 203 -12.76 10.67 7.52
CA TYR A 203 -13.97 10.33 8.25
C TYR A 203 -14.39 11.49 9.17
N PRO A 204 -15.70 11.86 9.21
CA PRO A 204 -16.18 12.93 10.07
C PRO A 204 -16.13 12.51 11.54
N VAL A 205 -15.10 12.97 12.25
CA VAL A 205 -14.90 12.75 13.69
C VAL A 205 -15.20 14.02 14.48
N THR A 206 -15.37 13.88 15.80
CA THR A 206 -15.51 15.01 16.71
C THR A 206 -14.17 15.30 17.39
N PHE A 207 -13.80 16.58 17.48
CA PHE A 207 -12.62 17.06 18.18
C PHE A 207 -13.02 17.83 19.45
N PRO A 208 -13.00 17.20 20.65
CA PRO A 208 -13.27 17.93 21.89
C PRO A 208 -12.21 19.00 22.19
N HIS A 209 -10.98 18.75 21.73
CA HIS A 209 -9.83 19.63 21.90
C HIS A 209 -9.02 19.68 20.61
N GLY A 210 -8.57 20.88 20.24
CA GLY A 210 -7.69 21.09 19.08
C GLY A 210 -8.36 20.93 17.73
N ASP A 211 -9.63 21.33 17.61
CA ASP A 211 -10.39 21.23 16.37
C ASP A 211 -9.72 22.02 15.23
N PRO A 212 -9.27 21.34 14.15
CA PRO A 212 -8.64 21.98 12.99
C PRO A 212 -9.57 22.94 12.21
N SER A 213 -10.89 22.86 12.42
CA SER A 213 -11.90 23.69 11.74
C SER A 213 -12.06 25.09 12.35
N LEU A 214 -11.60 25.29 13.60
CA LEU A 214 -11.69 26.58 14.31
C LEU A 214 -10.71 27.65 13.81
N GLY A 215 -9.85 27.30 12.84
CA GLY A 215 -8.88 28.19 12.20
C GLY A 215 -7.46 27.64 12.22
N PRO A 216 -6.56 28.18 11.39
CA PRO A 216 -5.16 27.76 11.38
C PRO A 216 -4.48 28.14 12.70
N PRO A 217 -3.75 27.22 13.36
CA PRO A 217 -2.97 27.52 14.55
C PRO A 217 -1.78 28.43 14.20
N SER A 218 -1.30 29.21 15.18
CA SER A 218 -0.14 30.12 15.00
C SER A 218 1.14 29.39 14.56
N ASP A 219 1.30 28.13 14.97
CA ASP A 219 2.40 27.25 14.58
C ASP A 219 1.83 25.87 14.20
N PRO A 220 1.51 25.65 12.91
CA PRO A 220 0.95 24.38 12.43
C PRO A 220 1.87 23.19 12.63
N GLU A 221 3.18 23.35 12.45
CA GLU A 221 4.13 22.25 12.58
C GLU A 221 4.14 21.72 14.01
N ARG A 222 4.18 22.61 15.00
CA ARG A 222 4.11 22.21 16.41
C ARG A 222 2.73 21.72 16.82
N PHE A 223 1.67 22.31 16.28
CA PHE A 223 0.30 21.96 16.64
C PHE A 223 -0.07 20.55 16.16
N TYR A 224 0.31 20.18 14.93
CA TYR A 224 0.03 18.87 14.33
C TYR A 224 1.14 17.83 14.55
N ARG A 225 2.24 18.18 15.22
CA ARG A 225 3.31 17.23 15.51
C ARG A 225 2.79 16.04 16.33
N VAL A 226 3.03 14.83 15.83
CA VAL A 226 2.75 13.58 16.55
C VAL A 226 4.04 13.04 17.17
N GLU A 227 4.01 12.77 18.48
CA GLU A 227 5.05 11.98 19.15
C GLU A 227 4.65 10.50 19.15
N GLN A 228 3.50 10.20 19.74
CA GLN A 228 2.92 8.86 19.78
C GLN A 228 1.42 8.95 20.06
N MET A 229 0.60 8.43 19.15
CA MET A 229 -0.85 8.33 19.35
C MET A 229 -1.18 7.25 20.38
N LYS A 230 -2.20 7.51 21.21
CA LYS A 230 -2.63 6.59 22.28
C LYS A 230 -4.15 6.53 22.37
N PHE A 231 -4.68 5.35 22.69
CA PHE A 231 -6.08 5.22 23.07
C PHE A 231 -6.34 5.91 24.42
N ALA A 232 -7.54 6.45 24.59
CA ALA A 232 -7.96 6.95 25.89
C ALA A 232 -8.23 5.79 26.87
N GLY A 233 -8.27 6.11 28.17
CA GLY A 233 -8.51 5.14 29.23
C GLY A 233 -7.24 4.52 29.83
N LYS A 234 -7.44 3.60 30.78
CA LYS A 234 -6.36 2.89 31.47
C LYS A 234 -6.45 1.40 31.15
N ARG A 235 -5.29 0.77 30.94
CA ARG A 235 -5.23 -0.69 30.77
C ARG A 235 -5.81 -1.38 32.01
N PRO A 236 -6.58 -2.48 31.85
CA PRO A 236 -6.81 -3.23 30.61
C PRO A 236 -7.95 -2.70 29.71
N THR A 237 -8.80 -1.81 30.21
CA THR A 237 -9.97 -1.26 29.49
C THR A 237 -9.64 0.04 28.76
N LEU A 238 -9.10 -0.09 27.55
CA LEU A 238 -8.84 1.06 26.66
C LEU A 238 -10.11 1.43 25.88
N ASP A 239 -10.38 2.73 25.79
CA ASP A 239 -11.44 3.26 24.94
C ASP A 239 -10.91 3.46 23.52
N LYS A 240 -11.35 2.60 22.60
CA LYS A 240 -10.99 2.68 21.18
C LYS A 240 -11.82 3.69 20.39
N SER A 241 -12.89 4.24 20.98
CA SER A 241 -13.67 5.30 20.33
C SER A 241 -12.97 6.67 20.40
N THR A 242 -11.95 6.77 21.25
CA THR A 242 -11.19 8.00 21.50
C THR A 242 -9.69 7.77 21.33
N VAL A 243 -9.06 8.58 20.47
CA VAL A 243 -7.61 8.59 20.25
C VAL A 243 -7.03 9.95 20.62
N ILE A 244 -6.06 9.92 21.54
CA ILE A 244 -5.24 11.07 21.89
C ILE A 244 -4.12 11.14 20.84
N TYR A 245 -4.20 12.13 19.96
CA TYR A 245 -3.23 12.32 18.87
C TYR A 245 -1.94 12.97 19.41
N ASN A 246 -2.08 14.06 20.15
CA ASN A 246 -0.99 14.72 20.90
C ASN A 246 -1.56 15.53 22.08
N ALA A 247 -0.77 16.42 22.68
CA ALA A 247 -1.21 17.26 23.80
C ALA A 247 -2.30 18.28 23.43
N ASN A 248 -2.47 18.59 22.15
CA ASN A 248 -3.38 19.62 21.65
C ASN A 248 -4.67 19.01 21.06
N ILE A 249 -4.57 17.86 20.40
CA ILE A 249 -5.61 17.26 19.56
C ILE A 249 -6.07 15.94 20.17
N THR A 250 -7.38 15.82 20.38
CA THR A 250 -8.04 14.57 20.77
C THR A 250 -9.15 14.27 19.76
N ILE A 251 -9.21 13.02 19.30
CA ILE A 251 -10.16 12.53 18.31
C ILE A 251 -11.17 11.64 19.04
N THR A 252 -12.47 11.91 18.85
CA THR A 252 -13.58 11.12 19.41
C THR A 252 -14.60 10.76 18.35
N GLY A 253 -15.43 9.75 18.63
CA GLY A 253 -16.47 9.29 17.72
C GLY A 253 -15.95 8.34 16.64
N ILE A 254 -14.84 7.64 16.91
CA ILE A 254 -14.31 6.63 15.98
C ILE A 254 -15.18 5.37 16.08
N PRO A 255 -15.80 4.89 14.97
CA PRO A 255 -16.58 3.67 14.99
C PRO A 255 -15.71 2.46 15.33
N LEU A 256 -16.15 1.63 16.28
CA LEU A 256 -15.40 0.44 16.69
C LEU A 256 -15.24 -0.57 15.54
N GLU A 257 -16.20 -0.60 14.61
CA GLU A 257 -16.17 -1.41 13.40
C GLU A 257 -14.93 -1.14 12.55
N ALA A 258 -14.40 0.09 12.53
CA ALA A 258 -13.20 0.43 11.74
C ALA A 258 -11.95 -0.37 12.18
N TYR A 259 -11.93 -0.91 13.41
CA TYR A 259 -10.85 -1.75 13.91
C TYR A 259 -10.94 -3.22 13.46
N GLU A 260 -12.07 -3.65 12.87
CA GLU A 260 -12.24 -5.01 12.35
C GLU A 260 -11.42 -5.22 11.07
N TYR A 261 -11.08 -4.15 10.35
CA TYR A 261 -10.20 -4.26 9.19
C TYR A 261 -8.75 -4.49 9.62
N VAL A 262 -8.35 -5.77 9.61
CA VAL A 262 -7.05 -6.26 10.07
C VAL A 262 -6.14 -6.61 8.89
N VAL A 263 -4.93 -6.03 8.89
CA VAL A 263 -3.87 -6.34 7.93
C VAL A 263 -2.66 -6.86 8.70
N ASN A 264 -2.15 -8.03 8.31
CA ASN A 264 -0.98 -8.65 8.96
C ASN A 264 -1.11 -8.79 10.50
N GLY A 265 -2.32 -9.15 10.97
CA GLY A 265 -2.59 -9.41 12.39
C GLY A 265 -2.83 -8.17 13.27
N LYS A 266 -2.83 -6.97 12.70
CA LYS A 266 -3.13 -5.71 13.41
C LYS A 266 -4.15 -4.85 12.64
N PRO A 267 -5.07 -4.14 13.32
CA PRO A 267 -5.98 -3.20 12.66
C PRO A 267 -5.24 -2.15 11.84
N ALA A 268 -5.80 -1.75 10.70
CA ALA A 268 -5.19 -0.72 9.85
C ALA A 268 -4.95 0.60 10.60
N LEU A 269 -5.86 0.99 11.49
CA LEU A 269 -5.72 2.20 12.31
C LEU A 269 -4.53 2.08 13.27
N GLU A 270 -4.32 0.91 13.89
CA GLU A 270 -3.19 0.69 14.79
C GLU A 270 -1.85 0.69 14.03
N TRP A 271 -1.83 0.29 12.75
CA TRP A 271 -0.65 0.46 11.90
C TRP A 271 -0.30 1.94 11.72
N VAL A 272 -1.28 2.81 11.49
CA VAL A 272 -1.04 4.26 11.38
C VAL A 272 -0.51 4.79 12.71
N MET A 273 -1.15 4.47 13.84
CA MET A 273 -0.70 4.90 15.17
C MET A 273 0.74 4.45 15.48
N GLU A 274 1.13 3.25 15.05
CA GLU A 274 2.47 2.72 15.28
C GLU A 274 3.53 3.35 14.35
N ARG A 275 3.19 3.58 13.08
CA ARG A 275 4.11 4.07 12.04
C ARG A 275 4.26 5.58 12.07
N GLN A 276 3.18 6.31 12.37
CA GLN A 276 3.15 7.76 12.56
C GLN A 276 3.52 8.10 14.01
N SER A 277 4.76 7.78 14.38
CA SER A 277 5.34 8.10 15.69
C SER A 277 6.81 8.45 15.54
N VAL A 278 7.34 9.19 16.53
CA VAL A 278 8.77 9.45 16.65
C VAL A 278 9.40 8.33 17.44
N LYS A 279 10.35 7.62 16.83
CA LYS A 279 11.08 6.52 17.47
C LYS A 279 12.57 6.67 17.24
N THR A 280 13.35 6.51 18.29
CA THR A 280 14.81 6.47 18.22
C THR A 280 15.27 5.03 18.42
N ASP A 281 16.03 4.51 17.46
CA ASP A 281 16.65 3.20 17.62
C ASP A 281 17.80 3.29 18.62
N THR A 282 17.81 2.42 19.64
CA THR A 282 18.81 2.44 20.71
C THR A 282 20.19 2.02 20.26
N LYS A 283 20.32 1.24 19.18
CA LYS A 283 21.60 0.74 18.68
C LYS A 283 22.26 1.71 17.71
N SER A 284 21.52 2.20 16.73
CA SER A 284 22.03 3.12 15.71
C SER A 284 21.91 4.59 16.11
N HIS A 285 21.12 4.90 17.15
CA HIS A 285 20.75 6.27 17.55
C HIS A 285 20.03 7.07 16.45
N LEU A 286 19.56 6.41 15.39
CA LEU A 286 18.82 7.05 14.31
C LEU A 286 17.40 7.36 14.77
N VAL A 287 17.01 8.63 14.65
CA VAL A 287 15.65 9.09 14.92
C VAL A 287 14.83 8.92 13.65
N LYS A 288 13.78 8.10 13.75
CA LYS A 288 12.73 8.01 12.76
C LYS A 288 11.60 8.96 13.18
N ASP A 289 11.57 10.12 12.56
CA ASP A 289 10.49 11.11 12.73
C ASP A 289 9.52 11.04 11.55
N ALA A 290 8.27 10.64 11.81
CA ALA A 290 7.23 10.58 10.79
C ALA A 290 6.77 11.98 10.32
N ASN A 291 6.91 13.00 11.18
CA ASN A 291 6.51 14.37 10.87
C ASN A 291 7.43 15.01 9.83
N ALA A 292 8.70 14.59 9.75
CA ALA A 292 9.63 15.09 8.74
C ALA A 292 9.12 14.81 7.31
N TRP A 293 8.48 13.66 7.07
CA TRP A 293 7.86 13.38 5.78
C TRP A 293 6.69 14.31 5.48
N ALA A 294 5.88 14.63 6.49
CA ALA A 294 4.74 15.53 6.37
C ALA A 294 5.19 16.96 6.00
N THR A 295 6.25 17.47 6.63
CA THR A 295 6.76 18.83 6.40
C THR A 295 7.66 18.93 5.17
N GLU A 296 8.60 18.00 4.98
CA GLU A 296 9.63 18.08 3.94
C GLU A 296 9.15 17.57 2.58
N THR A 297 8.33 16.51 2.55
CA THR A 297 7.90 15.90 1.28
C THR A 297 6.47 16.27 0.91
N MET A 298 5.55 16.17 1.87
CA MET A 298 4.13 16.45 1.62
C MET A 298 3.80 17.94 1.72
N HIS A 299 4.67 18.73 2.37
CA HIS A 299 4.45 20.15 2.66
C HIS A 299 3.10 20.43 3.36
N ASP A 300 2.65 19.47 4.17
CA ASP A 300 1.39 19.52 4.88
C ASP A 300 1.57 18.94 6.30
N PRO A 301 1.69 19.81 7.32
CA PRO A 301 1.79 19.38 8.72
C PRO A 301 0.58 18.57 9.21
N ARG A 302 -0.60 18.72 8.59
CA ARG A 302 -1.82 17.97 8.94
C ARG A 302 -1.81 16.55 8.39
N TYR A 303 -0.87 16.21 7.51
CA TYR A 303 -0.81 14.93 6.82
C TYR A 303 -0.99 13.71 7.73
N PRO A 304 -0.31 13.57 8.90
CA PRO A 304 -0.47 12.38 9.73
C PRO A 304 -1.85 12.28 10.38
N LEU A 305 -2.47 13.42 10.70
CA LEU A 305 -3.84 13.49 11.22
C LEU A 305 -4.83 13.07 10.14
N ASP A 306 -4.75 13.71 8.97
CA ASP A 306 -5.63 13.41 7.83
C ASP A 306 -5.48 11.95 7.39
N LEU A 307 -4.25 11.44 7.33
CA LEU A 307 -4.00 10.03 7.03
C LEU A 307 -4.73 9.10 8.00
N PHE A 308 -4.69 9.39 9.31
CA PHE A 308 -5.41 8.60 10.30
C PHE A 308 -6.92 8.61 10.03
N LEU A 309 -7.50 9.79 9.79
CA LEU A 309 -8.93 9.95 9.50
C LEU A 309 -9.37 9.27 8.19
N ARG A 310 -8.53 9.36 7.15
CA ARG A 310 -8.77 8.69 5.86
C ARG A 310 -8.74 7.18 6.01
N VAL A 311 -7.83 6.66 6.85
CA VAL A 311 -7.75 5.22 7.11
C VAL A 311 -8.98 4.71 7.88
N ILE A 312 -9.65 5.54 8.69
CA ILE A 312 -10.97 5.19 9.26
C ILE A 312 -11.97 4.94 8.13
N THR A 313 -12.10 5.88 7.17
CA THR A 313 -12.98 5.72 6.01
C THR A 313 -12.62 4.49 5.19
N VAL A 314 -11.33 4.28 4.90
CA VAL A 314 -10.85 3.11 4.15
C VAL A 314 -11.24 1.82 4.86
N SER A 315 -11.05 1.71 6.16
CA SER A 315 -11.45 0.51 6.91
C SER A 315 -12.95 0.24 6.79
N LEU A 316 -13.79 1.25 6.96
CA LEU A 316 -15.25 1.10 6.90
C LEU A 316 -15.72 0.74 5.49
N GLU A 317 -15.20 1.41 4.46
CA GLU A 317 -15.53 1.11 3.07
C GLU A 317 -15.04 -0.27 2.65
N THR A 318 -13.87 -0.69 3.10
CA THR A 318 -13.37 -2.05 2.86
C THR A 318 -14.29 -3.08 3.49
N LEU A 319 -14.70 -2.89 4.75
CA LEU A 319 -15.64 -3.80 5.42
C LEU A 319 -16.99 -3.83 4.71
N ARG A 320 -17.50 -2.69 4.24
CA ARG A 320 -18.73 -2.63 3.44
C ARG A 320 -18.63 -3.50 2.19
N VAL A 321 -17.56 -3.32 1.40
CA VAL A 321 -17.35 -4.10 0.17
C VAL A 321 -17.16 -5.60 0.48
N VAL A 322 -16.45 -5.95 1.55
CA VAL A 322 -16.22 -7.34 1.95
C VAL A 322 -17.51 -8.02 2.42
N ARG A 323 -18.33 -7.33 3.21
CA ARG A 323 -19.64 -7.85 3.68
C ARG A 323 -20.65 -8.01 2.54
N ASP A 324 -20.53 -7.21 1.48
CA ASP A 324 -21.36 -7.29 0.28
C ASP A 324 -20.92 -8.41 -0.72
N LEU A 325 -19.82 -9.12 -0.44
CA LEU A 325 -19.35 -10.20 -1.32
C LEU A 325 -20.34 -11.38 -1.35
N PRO A 326 -20.53 -12.04 -2.51
CA PRO A 326 -21.35 -13.25 -2.59
C PRO A 326 -20.68 -14.41 -1.83
N ARG A 327 -21.50 -15.38 -1.42
CA ARG A 327 -20.99 -16.63 -0.83
C ARG A 327 -20.09 -17.36 -1.81
N LEU A 328 -19.04 -17.97 -1.29
CA LEU A 328 -18.10 -18.68 -2.15
C LEU A 328 -18.67 -20.04 -2.56
N GLU A 329 -19.09 -20.16 -3.81
CA GLU A 329 -19.45 -21.42 -4.47
C GLU A 329 -18.41 -21.75 -5.55
N ILE A 330 -17.75 -22.91 -5.43
CA ILE A 330 -16.65 -23.39 -6.29
C ILE A 330 -17.13 -24.55 -7.15
#